data_AF-A0A347ZL87-F1
#
_entry.id   AF-A0A347ZL87-F1
#
_cell.length_a   1.000
_cell.length_b   1.000
_cell.length_c   1.000
_cell.angle_alpha   90.00
_cell.angle_beta   90.00
_cell.angle_gamma   90.00
#
_symmetry.space_group_name_H-M   'P 1'
#
loop_
_entity.id
_entity.type
_entity.pdbx_description
1 polymer ?
#
loop_
_entity_poly.entity_id
_entity_poly.type
_entity_poly.pdbx_seq_one_letter_code
_entity_poly.pdbx_strand_id
1 'polypeptide(L)'
;MAQPLSLGLSIMFSTMFLCVLIAMYLSSWYGYILFLIYVGGLLVMFAYVAALSPNILFSGMSAFLFFLSAQVLIPVIVFNSVFLDTNNLSFLVGEQELMESMKILGIELASPSLISILVGLGVILLINLIVVVKICYYQHGTLRPYKTMYAHSYSKNPSRIKNS
;
A
#
# COMPACT_ATOMS: atom_id res chain seq x y z
N MET A 1 10.92 -11.94 -15.50
CA MET A 1 9.58 -11.68 -14.92
C MET A 1 9.79 -11.03 -13.57
N ALA A 2 9.32 -9.80 -13.37
CA ALA A 2 9.49 -9.11 -12.09
C ALA A 2 8.75 -9.90 -11.00
N GLN A 3 9.46 -10.27 -9.93
CA GLN A 3 8.82 -10.84 -8.76
C GLN A 3 8.03 -9.75 -8.04
N PRO A 4 6.85 -10.09 -7.49
CA PRO A 4 6.03 -9.11 -6.77
C PRO A 4 6.76 -8.48 -5.59
N LEU A 5 7.69 -9.22 -4.98
CA LEU A 5 8.54 -8.75 -3.89
C LEU A 5 9.53 -7.65 -4.34
N SER A 6 10.15 -7.80 -5.52
CA SER A 6 11.03 -6.78 -6.13
C SER A 6 10.31 -5.47 -6.38
N LEU A 7 9.10 -5.57 -6.94
CA LEU A 7 8.28 -4.41 -7.25
C LEU A 7 7.77 -3.73 -5.97
N GLY A 8 7.39 -4.51 -4.95
CA GLY A 8 7.05 -3.98 -3.62
C GLY A 8 8.19 -3.18 -3.00
N LEU A 9 9.42 -3.71 -3.01
CA LEU A 9 10.60 -2.99 -2.51
C LEU A 9 10.89 -1.69 -3.28
N SER A 10 10.73 -1.68 -4.60
CA SER A 10 10.91 -0.44 -5.38
C SER A 10 9.90 0.65 -5.02
N ILE A 11 8.65 0.26 -4.71
CA ILE A 11 7.60 1.19 -4.31
C ILE A 11 7.85 1.71 -2.89
N MET A 12 8.33 0.86 -1.98
CA MET A 12 8.69 1.31 -0.63
C MET A 12 9.80 2.37 -0.67
N PHE A 13 10.83 2.16 -1.50
CA PHE A 13 11.91 3.15 -1.62
C PHE A 13 11.44 4.45 -2.28
N SER A 14 10.63 4.38 -3.34
CA SER A 14 10.12 5.59 -4.02
C SER A 14 9.19 6.41 -3.12
N THR A 15 8.32 5.75 -2.36
CA THR A 15 7.42 6.42 -1.40
C THR A 15 8.20 7.06 -0.25
N MET A 16 9.27 6.43 0.24
CA MET A 16 10.16 7.05 1.23
C MET A 16 10.79 8.34 0.69
N PHE A 17 11.33 8.30 -0.53
CA PHE A 17 11.95 9.46 -1.16
C PHE A 17 10.95 10.61 -1.35
N LEU A 18 9.73 10.30 -1.80
CA LEU A 18 8.65 11.27 -1.95
C LEU A 18 8.23 11.89 -0.61
N CYS A 19 8.16 11.12 0.48
CA CYS A 19 7.85 11.66 1.80
C CYS A 19 8.93 12.63 2.29
N VAL A 20 10.21 12.34 2.03
CA VAL A 20 11.33 13.24 2.37
C VAL A 20 11.26 14.53 1.56
N LEU A 21 10.95 14.47 0.27
CA LEU A 21 10.75 15.68 -0.54
C LEU A 21 9.61 16.53 0.02
N ILE A 22 8.47 15.92 0.35
CA ILE A 22 7.34 16.64 0.95
C ILE A 22 7.69 17.26 2.31
N ALA A 23 8.49 16.56 3.13
CA ALA A 23 8.96 17.09 4.40
C ALA A 23 9.84 18.34 4.23
N MET A 24 10.64 18.40 3.16
CA MET A 24 11.51 19.53 2.84
C MET A 24 10.76 20.71 2.21
N TYR A 25 9.76 20.45 1.36
CA TYR A 25 9.06 21.51 0.60
C TYR A 25 7.81 22.07 1.28
N LEU A 26 7.09 21.28 2.09
CA LEU A 26 5.81 21.70 2.69
C LEU A 26 5.93 21.88 4.20
N SER A 27 6.07 20.77 4.92
CA SER A 27 6.23 20.76 6.37
C SER A 27 6.68 19.39 6.81
N SER A 28 7.62 19.36 7.76
CA SER A 28 8.11 18.12 8.35
C SER A 28 6.99 17.31 9.02
N TRP A 29 5.97 17.98 9.58
CA TRP A 29 4.85 17.32 10.26
C TRP A 29 3.96 16.55 9.27
N TYR A 30 3.68 17.16 8.11
CA TYR A 30 2.89 16.50 7.06
C TYR A 30 3.68 15.36 6.40
N GLY A 31 4.96 15.57 6.09
CA GLY A 31 5.83 14.51 5.58
C GLY A 31 5.94 13.31 6.53
N TYR A 32 5.97 13.55 7.85
CA TYR A 32 5.96 12.51 8.86
C TYR A 32 4.65 11.70 8.88
N ILE A 33 3.49 12.37 8.84
CA ILE A 33 2.19 11.68 8.79
C ILE A 33 2.05 10.82 7.52
N LEU A 34 2.45 11.36 6.37
CA LEU A 34 2.44 10.60 5.12
C LEU A 34 3.37 9.39 5.17
N PHE A 35 4.57 9.54 5.75
CA PHE A 35 5.49 8.43 5.93
C PHE A 35 4.85 7.29 6.74
N LEU A 36 4.20 7.60 7.86
CA LEU A 36 3.54 6.58 8.70
C LEU A 36 2.42 5.85 7.97
N ILE A 37 1.59 6.56 7.21
CA ILE A 37 0.45 5.95 6.51
C ILE A 37 0.93 5.09 5.34
N TYR A 38 1.83 5.61 4.50
CA TYR A 38 2.32 4.88 3.34
C TYR A 38 3.22 3.71 3.72
N VAL A 39 4.24 3.92 4.55
CA VAL A 39 5.16 2.84 4.93
C VAL A 39 4.44 1.84 5.84
N GLY A 40 3.61 2.29 6.78
CA GLY A 40 2.81 1.41 7.64
C GLY A 40 1.86 0.51 6.84
N GLY A 41 1.10 1.07 5.90
CA GLY A 41 0.17 0.30 5.07
C GLY A 41 0.87 -0.63 4.08
N LEU A 42 1.96 -0.18 3.45
CA LEU A 42 2.73 -0.99 2.51
C LEU A 42 3.46 -2.15 3.19
N LEU A 43 3.90 -1.99 4.45
CA LEU A 43 4.53 -3.08 5.22
C LEU A 43 3.59 -4.26 5.45
N VAL A 44 2.32 -4.01 5.76
CA VAL A 44 1.33 -5.08 5.97
C VAL A 44 1.07 -5.85 4.68
N MET A 45 0.91 -5.15 3.57
CA MET A 45 0.76 -5.78 2.24
C MET A 45 2.02 -6.53 1.82
N PHE A 46 3.20 -5.98 2.11
CA PHE A 46 4.47 -6.62 1.82
C PHE A 46 4.64 -7.93 2.61
N ALA A 47 4.32 -7.95 3.91
CA ALA A 47 4.35 -9.15 4.73
C ALA A 47 3.41 -10.23 4.18
N TYR A 48 2.21 -9.85 3.73
CA TYR A 48 1.25 -10.78 3.12
C TYR A 48 1.80 -11.43 1.83
N VAL A 49 2.37 -10.64 0.92
CA VAL A 49 2.92 -11.14 -0.35
C VAL A 49 4.18 -11.98 -0.12
N ALA A 50 5.05 -11.57 0.81
CA ALA A 50 6.25 -12.32 1.16
C ALA A 50 5.93 -13.70 1.78
N ALA A 51 4.84 -13.81 2.54
CA ALA A 51 4.39 -15.08 3.11
C ALA A 51 3.80 -16.05 2.06
N LEU A 52 3.23 -15.53 0.98
CA LEU A 52 2.58 -16.33 -0.08
C LEU A 52 3.54 -16.70 -1.23
N SER A 53 4.55 -15.88 -1.51
CA SER A 53 5.48 -16.15 -2.59
C SER A 53 6.52 -17.20 -2.16
N PRO A 54 6.74 -18.27 -2.95
CA PRO A 54 7.89 -19.14 -2.74
C PRO A 54 9.18 -18.31 -2.90
N ASN A 55 10.16 -18.57 -2.02
CA ASN A 55 11.42 -17.83 -1.90
C ASN A 55 12.36 -18.16 -3.07
N ILE A 56 11.99 -17.76 -4.29
CA ILE A 56 12.76 -17.99 -5.51
C ILE A 56 13.76 -16.84 -5.65
N LEU A 57 15.03 -17.19 -5.86
CA LEU A 57 16.14 -16.26 -5.92
C LEU A 57 15.95 -15.18 -7.00
N PHE A 58 16.27 -13.96 -6.62
CA PHE A 58 15.97 -12.71 -7.31
C PHE A 58 16.82 -12.54 -8.58
N SER A 59 16.28 -12.85 -9.76
CA SER A 59 16.99 -12.65 -11.05
C SER A 59 16.76 -11.27 -11.69
N GLY A 60 16.10 -10.33 -10.99
CA GLY A 60 15.55 -9.09 -11.55
C GLY A 60 16.27 -7.78 -11.20
N MET A 61 17.54 -7.81 -10.78
CA MET A 61 18.27 -6.64 -10.27
C MET A 61 18.37 -5.47 -11.28
N SER A 62 18.49 -5.76 -12.58
CA SER A 62 18.65 -4.72 -13.61
C SER A 62 17.43 -3.79 -13.74
N ALA A 63 16.21 -4.34 -13.70
CA ALA A 63 14.99 -3.54 -13.76
C ALA A 63 14.83 -2.67 -12.50
N PHE A 64 15.18 -3.22 -11.32
CA PHE A 64 15.16 -2.48 -10.06
C PHE A 64 16.11 -1.27 -10.08
N LEU A 65 17.33 -1.46 -10.59
CA LEU A 65 18.30 -0.37 -10.73
C LEU A 65 17.84 0.72 -11.72
N PHE A 66 17.17 0.34 -12.81
CA PHE A 66 16.60 1.31 -13.75
C PHE A 66 15.47 2.13 -13.12
N PHE A 67 14.58 1.49 -12.34
CA PHE A 67 13.55 2.21 -11.60
C PHE A 67 14.17 3.15 -10.56
N LEU A 68 15.20 2.72 -9.83
CA LEU A 68 15.91 3.56 -8.87
C LEU A 68 16.55 4.79 -9.53
N SER A 69 17.22 4.62 -10.68
CA SER A 69 17.85 5.75 -11.38
C SER A 69 16.82 6.73 -11.92
N ALA A 70 15.69 6.25 -12.44
CA ALA A 70 14.60 7.10 -12.89
C ALA A 70 14.02 7.98 -11.76
N GLN A 71 13.89 7.42 -10.55
CA GLN A 71 13.35 8.16 -9.39
C GLN A 71 14.23 9.36 -8.99
N VAL A 72 15.55 9.26 -9.16
CA VAL A 72 16.46 10.37 -8.85
C VAL A 72 16.53 11.38 -10.00
N LEU A 73 16.46 10.92 -11.25
CA LEU A 73 16.62 11.80 -12.42
C LEU A 73 15.41 12.70 -12.66
N ILE A 74 14.18 12.20 -12.47
CA ILE A 74 12.94 12.96 -12.69
C ILE A 74 12.92 14.28 -11.89
N PRO A 75 13.12 14.29 -10.55
CA PRO A 75 13.09 15.52 -9.78
C PRO A 75 14.25 16.46 -10.13
N VAL A 76 15.43 15.93 -10.49
CA VAL A 76 16.56 16.75 -10.94
C VAL A 76 16.25 17.46 -12.26
N ILE A 77 15.60 16.77 -13.20
CA ILE A 77 15.20 17.36 -14.48
C ILE A 77 14.12 18.43 -14.25
N VAL A 78 13.12 18.16 -13.42
CA VAL A 78 12.04 19.11 -13.10
C VAL A 78 12.59 20.34 -12.37
N PHE A 79 13.52 20.16 -11.44
CA PHE A 79 14.14 21.28 -10.72
C PHE A 79 14.96 22.17 -11.66
N ASN A 80 15.67 21.57 -12.62
CA ASN A 80 16.46 22.32 -13.60
C ASN A 80 15.63 22.98 -14.70
N SER A 81 14.47 22.41 -15.09
CA SER A 81 13.70 22.92 -16.22
C SER A 81 12.57 23.88 -15.86
N VAL A 82 12.05 23.84 -14.62
CA VAL A 82 10.84 24.59 -14.24
C VAL A 82 11.11 25.82 -13.36
N PHE A 83 12.28 25.94 -12.72
CA PHE A 83 12.51 26.96 -11.67
C PHE A 83 13.71 27.90 -11.85
N LEU A 84 14.42 27.86 -12.98
CA LEU A 84 15.57 28.75 -13.23
C LEU A 84 15.18 30.13 -13.80
N ASP A 85 14.01 30.68 -13.43
CA ASP A 85 13.82 32.13 -13.46
C ASP A 85 14.27 32.68 -12.10
N THR A 86 15.54 33.04 -12.02
CA THR A 86 16.26 33.55 -10.83
C THR A 86 15.70 34.88 -10.29
N ASN A 87 14.63 35.43 -10.89
CA ASN A 87 13.95 36.64 -10.43
C ASN A 87 12.90 36.39 -9.33
N ASN A 88 12.54 35.13 -9.02
CA ASN A 88 11.61 34.79 -7.92
C ASN A 88 12.33 34.40 -6.62
N LEU A 89 13.64 34.57 -6.53
CA LEU A 89 14.43 34.25 -5.33
C LEU A 89 14.11 35.16 -4.13
N SER A 90 13.38 36.26 -4.34
CA SER A 90 12.80 37.10 -3.28
C SER A 90 11.57 36.46 -2.60
N PHE A 91 10.94 35.46 -3.21
CA PHE A 91 9.83 34.70 -2.61
C PHE A 91 10.31 33.76 -1.48
N LEU A 92 11.59 33.37 -1.50
CA LEU A 92 12.20 32.51 -0.47
C LEU A 92 12.34 33.19 0.90
N VAL A 93 12.21 34.52 0.99
CA VAL A 93 12.17 35.24 2.28
C VAL A 93 10.78 35.12 2.94
N GLY A 94 9.74 34.73 2.19
CA GLY A 94 8.38 34.45 2.69
C GLY A 94 8.17 33.03 3.23
N GLU A 95 9.16 32.15 3.15
CA GLU A 95 9.06 30.73 3.58
C GLU A 95 8.72 30.59 5.07
N GLN A 96 9.07 31.58 5.89
CA GLN A 96 8.77 31.58 7.31
C GLN A 96 7.27 31.83 7.60
N GLU A 97 6.60 32.64 6.78
CA GLU A 97 5.14 32.86 6.85
C GLU A 97 4.37 31.66 6.26
N LEU A 98 4.91 31.02 5.22
CA LEU A 98 4.30 29.84 4.60
C LEU A 98 4.31 28.64 5.55
N MET A 99 5.39 28.41 6.30
CA MET A 99 5.47 27.36 7.33
C MET A 99 4.48 27.58 8.49
N GLU A 100 4.29 28.83 8.92
CA GLU A 100 3.27 29.21 9.91
C GLU A 100 1.84 28.99 9.37
N SER A 101 1.58 29.34 8.10
CA SER A 101 0.28 29.13 7.43
C SER A 101 -0.12 27.64 7.35
N MET A 102 0.85 26.74 7.23
CA MET A 102 0.58 25.29 7.14
C MET A 102 0.18 24.67 8.49
N LYS A 103 0.69 25.19 9.61
CA LYS A 103 0.20 24.80 10.95
C LYS A 103 -1.23 25.31 11.18
N ILE A 104 -1.53 26.50 10.66
CA ILE A 104 -2.86 27.11 10.70
C ILE A 104 -3.86 26.28 9.87
N LEU A 105 -3.44 25.75 8.71
CA LEU A 105 -4.27 24.88 7.84
C LEU A 105 -4.83 23.64 8.57
N GLY A 106 -4.06 23.01 9.46
CA GLY A 106 -4.53 21.88 10.26
C GLY A 106 -5.67 22.26 11.22
N ILE A 107 -5.61 23.47 11.77
CA ILE A 107 -6.65 24.02 12.65
C ILE A 107 -7.85 24.48 11.81
N GLU A 108 -7.61 25.02 10.61
CA GLU A 108 -8.67 25.41 9.68
C GLU A 108 -9.48 24.20 9.17
N LEU A 109 -8.88 23.00 9.05
CA LEU A 109 -9.64 21.79 8.71
C LEU A 109 -10.71 21.44 9.76
N ALA A 110 -10.49 21.81 11.02
CA ALA A 110 -11.46 21.65 12.11
C ALA A 110 -12.40 22.86 12.26
N SER A 111 -12.27 23.88 11.40
CA SER A 111 -13.15 25.05 11.41
C SER A 111 -14.58 24.67 11.00
N PRO A 112 -15.59 25.45 11.43
CA PRO A 112 -17.00 25.15 11.17
C PRO A 112 -17.36 25.08 9.68
N SER A 113 -16.57 25.67 8.78
CA SER A 113 -16.79 25.62 7.33
C SER A 113 -16.33 24.30 6.69
N LEU A 114 -15.26 23.70 7.20
CA LEU A 114 -14.64 22.49 6.63
C LEU A 114 -14.96 21.20 7.39
N ILE A 115 -15.66 21.30 8.53
CA ILE A 115 -16.00 20.15 9.37
C ILE A 115 -16.84 19.09 8.64
N SER A 116 -17.64 19.49 7.65
CA SER A 116 -18.42 18.57 6.82
C SER A 116 -17.53 17.62 6.02
N ILE A 117 -16.39 18.10 5.52
CA ILE A 117 -15.41 17.31 4.78
C ILE A 117 -14.71 16.34 5.73
N LEU A 118 -14.32 16.80 6.92
CA LEU A 118 -13.69 15.95 7.94
C LEU A 118 -14.61 14.80 8.39
N VAL A 119 -15.89 15.10 8.64
CA VAL A 119 -16.90 14.07 8.94
C VAL A 119 -17.08 13.11 7.75
N GLY A 120 -17.11 13.63 6.52
CA GLY A 120 -17.20 12.81 5.30
C GLY A 120 -16.05 11.81 5.16
N LEU A 121 -14.81 12.24 5.39
CA LEU A 121 -13.63 11.37 5.39
C LEU A 121 -13.71 10.30 6.49
N GLY A 122 -14.17 10.67 7.68
CA GLY A 122 -14.40 9.72 8.78
C GLY A 122 -15.43 8.64 8.43
N VAL A 123 -16.54 9.02 7.78
CA VAL A 123 -17.55 8.07 7.31
C VAL A 123 -16.99 7.12 6.25
N ILE A 124 -16.16 7.61 5.32
CA ILE A 124 -15.51 6.77 4.29
C ILE A 124 -14.61 5.72 4.96
N LEU A 125 -13.80 6.10 5.94
CA LEU A 125 -12.94 5.16 6.68
C LEU A 125 -13.76 4.13 7.46
N LEU A 126 -14.88 4.55 8.07
CA LEU A 126 -15.78 3.66 8.78
C LEU A 126 -16.44 2.64 7.84
N ILE A 127 -16.90 3.07 6.66
CA ILE A 127 -17.47 2.18 5.65
C ILE A 127 -16.41 1.17 5.18
N ASN A 128 -15.18 1.62 4.91
CA ASN A 128 -14.08 0.73 4.54
C ASN A 128 -13.83 -0.34 5.60
N LEU A 129 -13.83 0.02 6.89
CA LEU A 129 -13.67 -0.95 7.98
C LEU A 129 -14.81 -1.99 7.98
N ILE A 130 -16.07 -1.56 7.83
CA ILE A 130 -17.22 -2.47 7.78
C ILE A 130 -17.11 -3.44 6.59
N VAL A 131 -16.71 -2.93 5.41
CA VAL A 131 -16.53 -3.75 4.21
C VAL A 131 -15.44 -4.80 4.43
N VAL A 132 -14.28 -4.41 4.99
CA VAL A 132 -13.19 -5.36 5.29
C VAL A 132 -13.67 -6.45 6.25
N VAL A 133 -14.36 -6.08 7.34
CA VAL A 133 -14.92 -7.05 8.28
C VAL A 133 -15.89 -8.02 7.59
N LYS A 134 -16.79 -7.52 6.73
CA LYS A 134 -17.71 -8.37 5.97
C LYS A 134 -16.97 -9.34 5.04
N ILE A 135 -15.92 -8.90 4.35
CA ILE A 135 -15.09 -9.76 3.49
C ILE A 135 -14.38 -10.84 4.32
N CYS A 136 -13.84 -10.49 5.48
CA CYS A 136 -13.17 -11.45 6.36
C CYS A 136 -14.12 -12.52 6.93
N TYR A 137 -15.35 -12.15 7.31
CA TYR A 137 -16.33 -13.11 7.84
C TYR A 137 -17.07 -13.91 6.74
N TYR A 138 -17.06 -13.45 5.48
CA TYR A 138 -17.67 -14.17 4.35
C TYR A 138 -16.84 -15.36 3.84
N GLN A 139 -15.80 -15.78 4.56
CA GLN A 139 -15.10 -17.01 4.22
C GLN A 139 -15.96 -18.24 4.55
N HIS A 140 -16.76 -18.68 3.58
CA HIS A 140 -17.31 -20.03 3.58
C HIS A 140 -16.15 -21.01 3.78
N GLY A 141 -16.21 -21.75 4.90
CA GLY A 141 -15.13 -22.63 5.30
C GLY A 141 -14.68 -23.54 4.17
N THR A 142 -13.41 -23.41 3.78
CA THR A 142 -12.68 -24.42 3.01
C THR A 142 -12.31 -25.57 3.94
N LEU A 143 -13.31 -26.39 4.26
CA LEU A 143 -13.07 -27.77 4.66
C LEU A 143 -13.92 -28.63 3.74
N ARG A 144 -13.23 -29.31 2.82
CA ARG A 144 -13.77 -30.42 2.03
C ARG A 144 -14.78 -31.20 2.89
N PRO A 145 -16.06 -31.34 2.50
CA PRO A 145 -16.80 -32.50 2.95
C PRO A 145 -16.10 -33.68 2.28
N TYR A 146 -15.21 -34.35 3.01
CA TYR A 146 -14.75 -35.67 2.62
C TYR A 146 -16.02 -36.53 2.58
N LYS A 147 -16.59 -36.68 1.39
CA LYS A 147 -17.61 -37.69 1.17
C LYS A 147 -16.85 -39.00 1.33
N THR A 148 -17.01 -39.67 2.45
CA THR A 148 -16.52 -41.02 2.70
C THR A 148 -17.11 -41.97 1.65
N MET A 149 -16.51 -41.99 0.46
CA MET A 149 -16.81 -42.94 -0.61
C MET A 149 -16.09 -44.27 -0.36
N TYR A 150 -16.17 -44.78 0.87
CA TYR A 150 -15.64 -46.10 1.24
C TYR A 150 -16.66 -46.99 1.95
N ALA A 151 -17.85 -46.50 2.29
CA ALA A 151 -18.81 -47.27 3.08
C ALA A 151 -19.84 -48.08 2.27
N HIS A 152 -19.89 -48.01 0.94
CA HIS A 152 -20.95 -48.69 0.17
C HIS A 152 -20.51 -49.77 -0.84
N SER A 153 -19.21 -50.07 -0.94
CA SER A 153 -18.72 -51.13 -1.86
C SER A 153 -18.49 -52.50 -1.19
N TYR A 154 -18.63 -52.61 0.14
CA TYR A 154 -18.39 -53.86 0.88
C TYR A 154 -19.63 -54.43 1.61
N SER A 155 -20.84 -54.12 1.13
CA SER A 155 -22.06 -54.76 1.62
C SER A 155 -23.02 -55.09 0.49
N LYS A 156 -22.59 -55.97 -0.43
CA LYS A 156 -23.53 -56.81 -1.19
C LYS A 156 -22.86 -58.14 -1.57
N ASN A 157 -22.97 -59.05 -0.62
CA ASN A 157 -23.19 -60.50 -0.76
C ASN A 157 -22.01 -61.43 -1.17
N PRO A 158 -21.56 -62.31 -0.25
CA PRO A 158 -20.80 -63.50 -0.56
C PRO A 158 -21.75 -64.69 -0.75
N SER A 159 -21.82 -65.28 -1.94
CA SER A 159 -22.10 -66.73 -2.14
C SER A 159 -22.47 -67.04 -3.60
N ARG A 160 -21.49 -67.47 -4.40
CA ARG A 160 -21.76 -68.46 -5.47
C ARG A 160 -20.49 -69.21 -5.84
N ILE A 161 -20.05 -70.08 -4.94
CA ILE A 161 -19.29 -71.28 -5.30
C ILE A 161 -20.23 -72.44 -5.04
N LYS A 162 -20.74 -73.07 -6.10
CA LYS A 162 -21.26 -74.44 -6.12
C LYS A 162 -21.30 -74.93 -7.57
N ASN A 163 -20.30 -75.74 -7.88
CA ASN A 163 -20.34 -77.01 -8.63
C ASN A 163 -21.30 -77.14 -9.82
N SER A 164 -20.72 -77.22 -11.02
CA SER A 164 -20.94 -78.28 -12.02
C SER A 164 -19.85 -78.20 -13.08
#